data_AF-A0A6B8T781-F1
#
_entry.id   AF-A0A6B8T781-F1
#
_cell.length_a   1.000
_cell.length_b   1.000
_cell.length_c   1.000
_cell.angle_alpha   90.00
_cell.angle_beta   90.00
_cell.angle_gamma   90.00
#
_symmetry.space_group_name_H-M   'P 1'
#
loop_
_entity.id
_entity.type
_entity.pdbx_description
1 polymer ?
#
loop_
_entity_poly.entity_id
_entity_poly.type
_entity_poly.pdbx_seq_one_letter_code
_entity_poly.pdbx_strand_id
1 'polypeptide(L)'
;MKHLIIAILIIPLLGMVPPDDAQEERKVVEHYITTLLNTDDENIKDVFSLMEITKEHDKEEMDALTNFLLELKKQLKGHKYKILTFCQARKILRKKQHLYPFPSERGGTFYIYDLTKGIVLYKAAVVLNSYNEIISFASEGENDDVHFIYL
;
A
#
# COMPACT_ATOMS: atom_id res chain seq x y z
N MET A 1 16.81 -50.69 -21.53
CA MET A 1 17.05 -50.24 -20.14
C MET A 1 17.09 -48.73 -20.10
N LYS A 2 16.44 -48.18 -19.07
CA LYS A 2 16.48 -46.78 -18.60
C LYS A 2 15.72 -45.75 -19.44
N HIS A 3 14.43 -45.68 -19.11
CA HIS A 3 13.65 -44.44 -19.06
C HIS A 3 14.50 -43.30 -18.50
N LEU A 4 14.97 -42.40 -19.36
CA LEU A 4 15.61 -41.16 -18.93
C LEU A 4 14.51 -40.09 -18.81
N ILE A 5 13.87 -40.11 -17.65
CA ILE A 5 13.42 -38.94 -16.89
C ILE A 5 12.67 -37.89 -17.71
N ILE A 6 11.35 -38.09 -17.78
CA ILE A 6 10.37 -37.02 -17.87
C ILE A 6 10.48 -36.23 -16.56
N ALA A 7 11.25 -35.15 -16.56
CA ALA A 7 11.20 -34.12 -15.53
C ALA A 7 11.49 -32.74 -16.16
N ILE A 8 10.85 -32.48 -17.30
CA ILE A 8 10.75 -31.11 -17.81
C ILE A 8 9.72 -30.40 -16.94
N LEU A 9 10.23 -29.80 -15.86
CA LEU A 9 9.88 -28.46 -15.40
C LEU A 9 8.39 -28.12 -15.25
N ILE A 10 7.56 -29.07 -14.79
CA ILE A 10 6.34 -28.72 -14.06
C ILE A 10 6.74 -28.49 -12.60
N ILE A 11 7.60 -27.49 -12.37
CA ILE A 11 7.56 -26.82 -11.08
C ILE A 11 6.17 -26.19 -11.10
N PRO A 12 5.20 -26.64 -10.27
CA PRO A 12 4.06 -25.80 -10.09
C PRO A 12 4.68 -24.49 -9.59
N LEU A 13 4.36 -23.38 -10.27
CA LEU A 13 4.31 -22.10 -9.58
C LEU A 13 3.38 -22.33 -8.39
N LEU A 14 3.92 -22.89 -7.31
CA LEU A 14 3.49 -22.70 -5.95
C LEU A 14 3.67 -21.20 -5.80
N GLY A 15 2.65 -20.50 -6.30
CA GLY A 15 2.46 -19.09 -6.12
C GLY A 15 2.71 -18.90 -4.65
N MET A 16 3.73 -18.11 -4.35
CA MET A 16 4.09 -17.70 -3.01
C MET A 16 2.77 -17.31 -2.33
N VAL A 17 2.19 -18.25 -1.59
CA VAL A 17 1.19 -17.94 -0.60
C VAL A 17 1.99 -17.01 0.30
N PRO A 18 1.62 -15.72 0.36
CA PRO A 18 2.30 -14.82 1.28
C PRO A 18 2.29 -15.51 2.64
N PRO A 19 3.40 -15.47 3.41
CA PRO A 19 3.35 -15.96 4.79
C PRO A 19 2.12 -15.38 5.48
N ASP A 20 1.50 -16.14 6.40
CA ASP A 20 0.22 -15.79 7.02
C ASP A 20 0.21 -14.34 7.55
N ASP A 21 1.34 -13.86 8.08
CA ASP A 21 1.56 -12.48 8.53
C ASP A 21 1.30 -11.45 7.42
N ALA A 22 1.79 -11.70 6.21
CA ALA A 22 1.56 -10.82 5.05
C ALA A 22 0.12 -10.88 4.53
N GLN A 23 -0.68 -11.85 4.98
CA GLN A 23 -2.11 -11.88 4.75
C GLN A 23 -2.86 -11.02 5.78
N GLU A 24 -2.43 -11.05 7.04
CA GLU A 24 -2.99 -10.19 8.10
C GLU A 24 -2.67 -8.71 7.87
N GLU A 25 -1.42 -8.37 7.58
CA GLU A 25 -0.97 -7.02 7.21
C GLU A 25 -1.79 -6.46 6.04
N ARG A 26 -2.03 -7.27 5.00
CA ARG A 26 -2.87 -6.83 3.87
C ARG A 26 -4.30 -6.55 4.28
N LYS A 27 -4.89 -7.34 5.18
CA LYS A 27 -6.25 -7.10 5.66
C LYS A 27 -6.36 -5.77 6.40
N VAL A 28 -5.32 -5.34 7.12
CA VAL A 28 -5.29 -4.00 7.75
C VAL A 28 -5.37 -2.92 6.68
N VAL A 29 -4.53 -3.01 5.63
CA VAL A 29 -4.55 -2.02 4.55
C VAL A 29 -5.86 -2.07 3.76
N GLU A 30 -6.41 -3.26 3.50
CA GLU A 30 -7.72 -3.43 2.86
C GLU A 30 -8.85 -2.82 3.70
N HIS A 31 -8.80 -3.00 5.02
CA HIS A 31 -9.75 -2.39 5.95
C HIS A 31 -9.62 -0.86 5.92
N TYR A 32 -8.40 -0.31 5.98
CA TYR A 32 -8.14 1.12 5.84
C TYR A 32 -8.74 1.70 4.55
N ILE A 33 -8.47 1.09 3.39
CA ILE A 33 -8.99 1.58 2.10
C ILE A 33 -10.52 1.51 2.05
N THR A 34 -11.09 0.43 2.61
CA THR A 34 -12.54 0.27 2.67
C THR A 34 -13.18 1.33 3.56
N THR A 35 -12.61 1.59 4.73
CA THR A 35 -13.06 2.64 5.65
C THR A 35 -12.93 4.01 4.98
N LEU A 36 -11.78 4.33 4.39
CA LEU A 36 -11.55 5.60 3.67
C LEU A 36 -12.63 5.88 2.61
N LEU A 37 -13.00 4.87 1.82
CA LEU A 37 -13.99 5.04 0.76
C LEU A 37 -15.43 5.16 1.27
N ASN A 38 -15.73 4.61 2.44
CA ASN A 38 -17.06 4.61 3.05
C ASN A 38 -17.29 5.78 4.02
N THR A 39 -16.23 6.42 4.53
CA THR A 39 -16.34 7.61 5.41
C THR A 39 -16.70 8.83 4.58
N ASP A 40 -17.71 9.61 4.97
CA ASP A 40 -18.07 10.86 4.28
C ASP A 40 -16.95 11.90 4.29
N ASP A 41 -16.88 12.76 3.27
CA ASP A 41 -15.79 13.74 3.11
C ASP A 41 -15.72 14.71 4.30
N GLU A 42 -16.87 15.09 4.88
CA GLU A 42 -16.96 15.95 6.07
C GLU A 42 -16.43 15.27 7.35
N ASN A 43 -16.42 13.94 7.37
CA ASN A 43 -16.01 13.11 8.50
C ASN A 43 -14.68 12.39 8.23
N ILE A 44 -13.90 12.83 7.24
CA ILE A 44 -12.67 12.14 6.80
C ILE A 44 -11.65 11.92 7.94
N LYS A 45 -11.67 12.79 8.96
CA LYS A 45 -10.82 12.67 10.15
C LYS A 45 -11.13 11.43 10.99
N ASP A 46 -12.29 10.81 10.84
CA ASP A 46 -12.63 9.56 11.55
C ASP A 46 -11.71 8.39 11.12
N VAL A 47 -11.14 8.45 9.91
CA VAL A 47 -10.18 7.46 9.41
C VAL A 47 -8.89 7.45 10.24
N PHE A 48 -8.57 8.54 10.96
CA PHE A 48 -7.39 8.63 11.84
C PHE A 48 -7.41 7.59 12.95
N SER A 49 -8.59 7.09 13.33
CA SER A 49 -8.72 6.01 14.32
C SER A 49 -8.05 4.69 13.91
N LEU A 50 -7.71 4.52 12.64
CA LEU A 50 -7.00 3.35 12.11
C LEU A 50 -5.47 3.53 12.09
N MET A 51 -4.98 4.68 12.53
CA MET A 51 -3.60 5.10 12.40
C MET A 51 -2.99 5.29 13.78
N GLU A 52 -1.72 4.91 13.92
CA GLU A 52 -0.95 5.18 15.13
C GLU A 52 -0.41 6.61 15.04
N ILE A 53 -1.27 7.58 15.37
CA ILE A 53 -0.92 9.01 15.41
C ILE A 53 -0.36 9.33 16.79
N THR A 54 0.94 9.57 16.85
CA THR A 54 1.67 9.97 18.04
C THR A 54 1.41 11.43 18.39
N LYS A 55 1.67 11.82 19.65
CA LYS A 55 1.20 13.10 20.23
C LYS A 55 1.90 14.36 19.70
N GLU A 56 2.91 14.25 18.84
CA GLU A 56 3.76 15.37 18.41
C GLU A 56 3.38 15.97 17.04
N HIS A 57 2.12 15.83 16.60
CA HIS A 57 1.67 16.44 15.34
C HIS A 57 1.03 17.81 15.51
N ASP A 58 1.48 18.76 14.71
CA ASP A 58 0.88 20.09 14.66
C ASP A 58 -0.38 20.13 13.76
N LYS A 59 -1.07 21.27 13.77
CA LYS A 59 -2.29 21.43 12.99
C LYS A 59 -2.04 21.33 11.48
N GLU A 60 -0.90 21.84 11.00
CA GLU A 60 -0.56 21.85 9.58
C GLU A 60 -0.33 20.43 9.07
N GLU A 61 0.37 19.60 9.83
CA GLU A 61 0.58 18.18 9.53
C GLU A 61 -0.74 17.40 9.49
N MET A 62 -1.62 17.65 10.47
CA MET A 62 -2.94 17.00 10.52
C MET A 62 -3.87 17.44 9.37
N ASP A 63 -3.79 18.71 8.96
CA ASP A 63 -4.54 19.22 7.82
C ASP A 63 -3.96 18.71 6.48
N ALA A 64 -2.63 18.54 6.38
CA ALA A 64 -1.99 17.89 5.24
C ALA A 64 -2.42 16.42 5.08
N LEU A 65 -2.45 15.66 6.19
CA LEU A 65 -2.96 14.29 6.19
C LEU A 65 -4.44 14.23 5.77
N THR A 66 -5.25 15.17 6.27
CA THR A 66 -6.66 15.30 5.88
C THR A 66 -6.81 15.47 4.36
N ASN A 67 -6.05 16.41 3.78
CA ASN A 67 -6.08 16.68 2.35
C ASN A 67 -5.61 15.46 1.53
N PHE A 68 -4.52 14.82 1.95
CA PHE A 68 -4.04 13.58 1.33
C PHE A 68 -5.12 12.50 1.28
N LEU A 69 -5.85 12.27 2.38
CA LEU A 69 -6.91 11.26 2.42
C LEU A 69 -8.08 11.60 1.49
N LEU A 70 -8.49 12.86 1.42
CA LEU A 70 -9.54 13.30 0.49
C LEU A 70 -9.13 13.10 -0.97
N GLU A 71 -7.89 13.44 -1.32
CA GLU A 71 -7.35 13.23 -2.66
C GLU A 71 -7.25 11.75 -3.02
N LEU A 72 -6.71 10.94 -2.12
CA LEU A 72 -6.62 9.49 -2.31
C LEU A 72 -8.01 8.88 -2.49
N LYS A 73 -8.99 9.26 -1.65
CA LYS A 73 -10.38 8.82 -1.78
C LYS A 73 -10.95 9.15 -3.15
N LYS A 74 -10.74 10.39 -3.62
CA LYS A 74 -11.18 10.83 -4.96
C LYS A 74 -10.53 10.01 -6.08
N GLN A 75 -9.25 9.68 -5.96
CA GLN A 75 -8.53 8.86 -6.94
C GLN A 75 -9.03 7.40 -6.98
N LEU A 76 -9.42 6.86 -5.83
CA LEU A 76 -9.88 5.47 -5.69
C LEU A 76 -11.36 5.27 -6.02
N LYS A 77 -12.18 6.32 -5.89
CA LYS A 77 -13.64 6.23 -6.07
C LYS A 77 -14.01 5.69 -7.45
N GLY A 78 -14.82 4.62 -7.45
CA GLY A 78 -15.29 3.97 -8.67
C GLY A 78 -14.27 3.03 -9.33
N HIS A 79 -13.08 2.84 -8.75
CA HIS A 79 -12.08 1.91 -9.25
C HIS A 79 -12.05 0.62 -8.43
N LYS A 80 -11.54 -0.46 -9.05
CA LYS A 80 -11.25 -1.70 -8.35
C LYS A 80 -9.79 -1.71 -7.96
N TYR A 81 -9.47 -2.12 -6.74
CA TYR A 81 -8.10 -2.12 -6.25
C TYR A 81 -7.72 -3.46 -5.60
N LYS A 82 -6.40 -3.69 -5.53
CA LYS A 82 -5.79 -4.81 -4.82
C LYS A 82 -4.59 -4.29 -4.02
N ILE A 83 -4.41 -4.78 -2.80
CA ILE A 83 -3.22 -4.47 -2.02
C ILE A 83 -2.08 -5.40 -2.42
N LEU A 84 -0.92 -4.79 -2.69
CA LEU A 84 0.32 -5.47 -3.03
C LEU A 84 1.35 -5.27 -1.93
N THR A 85 2.09 -6.34 -1.64
CA THR A 85 3.36 -6.21 -0.89
C THR A 85 4.41 -5.46 -1.72
N PHE A 86 5.42 -4.91 -1.05
CA PHE A 86 6.61 -4.32 -1.69
C PHE A 86 7.17 -5.19 -2.83
N CYS A 87 7.37 -6.49 -2.60
CA CYS A 87 7.92 -7.40 -3.60
C CYS A 87 7.03 -7.55 -4.85
N GLN A 88 5.71 -7.53 -4.68
CA GLN A 88 4.76 -7.59 -5.80
C GLN A 88 4.73 -6.26 -6.55
N ALA A 89 4.64 -5.14 -5.82
CA ALA A 89 4.65 -3.80 -6.40
C ALA A 89 5.94 -3.52 -7.18
N ARG A 90 7.11 -3.92 -6.65
CA ARG A 90 8.42 -3.80 -7.31
C ARG A 90 8.43 -4.37 -8.73
N LYS A 91 7.82 -5.55 -8.91
CA LYS A 91 7.77 -6.22 -10.22
C LYS A 91 6.94 -5.43 -11.22
N ILE A 92 5.84 -4.81 -10.78
CA ILE A 92 4.95 -4.02 -11.62
C ILE A 92 5.57 -2.65 -11.92
N LEU A 93 6.00 -1.93 -10.89
CA LEU A 93 6.59 -0.59 -10.99
C LEU A 93 7.76 -0.58 -11.97
N ARG A 94 8.71 -1.51 -11.85
CA ARG A 94 9.88 -1.58 -12.74
C ARG A 94 9.51 -1.90 -14.19
N LYS A 95 8.50 -2.74 -14.41
CA LYS A 95 8.13 -3.24 -15.74
C LYS A 95 7.17 -2.32 -16.49
N LYS A 96 6.24 -1.68 -15.80
CA LYS A 96 5.14 -0.92 -16.40
C LYS A 96 5.26 0.58 -16.21
N GLN A 97 5.75 1.02 -15.06
CA GLN A 97 5.80 2.44 -14.69
C GLN A 97 7.21 3.01 -14.71
N HIS A 98 8.24 2.16 -14.88
CA HIS A 98 9.65 2.52 -14.85
C HIS A 98 10.07 3.23 -13.54
N LEU A 99 9.42 2.86 -12.43
CA LEU A 99 9.67 3.39 -11.09
C LEU A 99 10.31 2.34 -10.17
N TYR A 100 10.97 2.78 -9.09
CA TYR A 100 11.49 1.93 -8.03
C TYR A 100 10.68 2.11 -6.75
N PRO A 101 10.15 1.03 -6.13
CA PRO A 101 9.43 1.14 -4.87
C PRO A 101 10.34 1.64 -3.75
N PHE A 102 9.79 2.45 -2.85
CA PHE A 102 10.48 2.89 -1.63
C PHE A 102 10.32 1.86 -0.52
N PRO A 103 11.42 1.28 -0.02
CA PRO A 103 11.35 0.54 1.23
C PRO A 103 11.18 1.55 2.39
N SER A 104 10.42 1.17 3.41
CA SER A 104 10.51 1.84 4.70
C SER A 104 11.51 1.12 5.59
N GLU A 105 12.32 1.87 6.34
CA GLU A 105 13.19 1.32 7.39
C GLU A 105 12.40 1.02 8.68
N ARG A 106 11.19 1.56 8.82
CA ARG A 106 10.36 1.46 10.04
C ARG A 106 9.33 0.33 9.98
N GLY A 107 9.08 -0.26 8.81
CA GLY A 107 7.97 -1.19 8.66
C GLY A 107 7.77 -1.79 7.27
N GLY A 108 6.79 -2.68 7.16
CA GLY A 108 6.39 -3.32 5.91
C GLY A 108 5.63 -2.35 5.00
N THR A 109 6.07 -2.20 3.75
CA THR A 109 5.45 -1.30 2.77
C THR A 109 4.46 -2.03 1.86
N PHE A 110 3.26 -1.48 1.78
CA PHE A 110 2.15 -1.94 0.96
C PHE A 110 1.75 -0.89 -0.06
N TYR A 111 1.27 -1.35 -1.21
CA TYR A 111 0.89 -0.50 -2.32
C TYR A 111 -0.51 -0.81 -2.81
N ILE A 112 -1.24 0.23 -3.19
CA ILE A 112 -2.54 0.10 -3.81
C ILE A 112 -2.34 -0.08 -5.31
N TYR A 113 -2.81 -1.20 -5.86
CA TYR A 113 -2.83 -1.46 -7.30
C TYR A 113 -4.23 -1.20 -7.84
N ASP A 114 -4.35 -0.18 -8.67
CA ASP A 114 -5.58 0.14 -9.40
C ASP A 114 -5.74 -0.85 -10.54
N LEU A 115 -6.70 -1.78 -10.39
CA LEU A 115 -7.02 -2.80 -11.38
C LEU A 115 -7.71 -2.19 -12.62
N THR A 116 -8.42 -1.08 -12.46
CA THR A 116 -9.10 -0.38 -13.55
C THR A 116 -8.08 0.27 -14.49
N LYS A 117 -7.08 0.96 -13.92
CA LYS A 117 -6.01 1.62 -14.69
C LYS A 117 -4.81 0.71 -14.99
N GLY A 118 -4.66 -0.38 -14.26
CA GLY A 118 -3.53 -1.30 -14.38
C GLY A 118 -2.20 -0.72 -13.87
N ILE A 119 -2.26 0.21 -12.91
CA ILE A 119 -1.10 0.94 -12.35
C ILE A 119 -1.03 0.80 -10.83
N VAL A 120 0.17 0.90 -10.27
CA VAL A 120 0.40 1.06 -8.84
C VAL A 120 0.30 2.54 -8.48
N LEU A 121 -0.51 2.87 -7.48
CA LEU A 121 -0.55 4.20 -6.87
C LEU A 121 0.68 4.37 -5.99
N TYR A 122 1.77 4.76 -6.64
CA TYR A 122 3.10 4.79 -6.07
C TYR A 122 3.23 5.79 -4.91
N LYS A 123 2.63 6.98 -5.06
CA LYS A 123 2.61 8.07 -4.09
C LYS A 123 1.50 7.92 -3.03
N ALA A 124 1.07 6.68 -2.76
CA ALA A 124 0.04 6.34 -1.78
C ALA A 124 0.37 4.99 -1.11
N ALA A 125 1.67 4.70 -0.94
CA ALA A 125 2.12 3.52 -0.23
C ALA A 125 1.77 3.64 1.25
N VAL A 126 1.44 2.52 1.89
CA VAL A 126 1.10 2.45 3.32
C VAL A 126 2.17 1.64 4.03
N VAL A 127 2.65 2.13 5.17
CA VAL A 127 3.66 1.44 6.00
C VAL A 127 3.01 0.94 7.28
N LEU A 128 3.18 -0.35 7.55
CA LEU A 128 2.80 -0.97 8.81
C LEU A 128 4.01 -1.27 9.67
N ASN A 129 3.93 -1.05 10.98
CA ASN A 129 4.95 -1.53 11.92
C ASN A 129 4.80 -3.05 12.21
N SER A 130 5.62 -3.60 13.09
CA SER A 130 5.58 -5.02 13.47
C SER A 130 4.32 -5.45 14.25
N TYR A 131 3.48 -4.49 14.67
CA TYR A 131 2.20 -4.72 15.34
C TYR A 131 1.01 -4.54 14.37
N ASN A 132 1.28 -4.41 13.07
CA ASN A 132 0.29 -4.16 12.02
C ASN A 132 -0.42 -2.80 12.14
N GLU A 133 0.19 -1.83 12.82
CA GLU A 133 -0.35 -0.48 12.95
C GLU A 133 0.12 0.40 11.78
N ILE A 134 -0.78 1.22 11.23
CA ILE A 134 -0.43 2.16 10.16
C ILE A 134 0.34 3.31 10.79
N ILE A 135 1.63 3.42 10.44
CA ILE A 135 2.56 4.40 11.02
C ILE A 135 3.05 5.44 9.99
N SER A 136 2.79 5.22 8.70
CA SER A 136 3.22 6.16 7.67
C SER A 136 2.54 5.94 6.33
N PHE A 137 2.45 7.03 5.56
CA PHE A 137 2.05 7.04 4.15
C PHE A 137 3.14 7.65 3.29
N ALA A 138 3.37 7.09 2.10
CA ALA A 138 4.06 7.83 1.05
C ALA A 138 3.09 8.87 0.46
N SER A 139 3.56 10.10 0.31
CA SER A 139 2.87 11.21 -0.32
C SER A 139 3.75 11.84 -1.40
N GLU A 140 3.09 12.53 -2.33
CA GLU A 140 3.74 13.46 -3.24
C GLU A 140 4.35 14.63 -2.45
N GLY A 141 5.62 14.91 -2.71
CA GLY A 141 6.35 16.08 -2.22
C GLY A 141 6.49 17.16 -3.29
N GLU A 142 7.14 18.27 -2.93
CA GLU A 142 7.51 19.30 -3.91
C GLU A 142 8.50 18.72 -4.93
N ASN A 143 8.36 19.07 -6.21
CA ASN A 143 9.21 18.62 -7.33
C ASN A 143 9.15 17.12 -7.69
N ASP A 144 7.98 16.49 -7.57
CA ASP A 144 7.78 15.06 -7.88
C ASP A 144 8.51 14.07 -6.97
N ASP A 145 9.16 14.54 -5.91
CA ASP A 145 9.73 13.69 -4.87
C ASP A 145 8.65 12.97 -4.07
N VAL A 146 9.03 11.87 -3.42
CA VAL A 146 8.13 11.13 -2.53
C VAL A 146 8.63 11.25 -1.11
N HIS A 147 7.75 11.69 -0.22
CA HIS A 147 8.02 11.82 1.20
C HIS A 147 7.14 10.88 2.00
N PHE A 148 7.67 10.39 3.11
CA PHE A 148 6.88 9.66 4.08
C PHE A 148 6.29 10.65 5.08
N ILE A 149 4.96 10.71 5.14
CA ILE A 149 4.25 11.31 6.27
C ILE A 149 4.35 10.26 7.39
N TYR A 150 5.16 10.53 8.40
CA TYR A 150 5.21 9.70 9.60
C TYR A 150 4.14 10.17 10.58
N LEU A 151 3.45 9.21 11.18
CA LEU A 151 2.39 9.40 12.17
C LEU A 151 2.97 9.18 13.59
#